data_AF-A0A076HQC2-F1
#
_entry.id   AF-A0A076HQC2-F1
#
_cell.length_a   1.000
_cell.length_b   1.000
_cell.length_c   1.000
_cell.angle_alpha   90.00
_cell.angle_beta   90.00
_cell.angle_gamma   90.00
#
_symmetry.space_group_name_H-M   'P 1'
#
loop_
_entity.id
_entity.type
_entity.pdbx_description
1 polymer ?
#
loop_
_entity_poly.entity_id
_entity_poly.type
_entity_poly.pdbx_seq_one_letter_code
_entity_poly.pdbx_strand_id
1 'polypeptide(L)'
;MAAGLLSAALAGCGCGTVDCDACDPFADELVLFRLDADTLRNGFRQAEVASAYVVRYANPDFTQPRDTIRQKFQNIYQGFGYSNRDVVLNLLFAGKISTAAQFLGSSYRIVVPLANREFDVSNLEISTEEGTGCCPCSYNTRRRYFLNSRPVTADGTSYSGTVLSR
;
A
#
# COMPACT_ATOMS: atom_id res chain seq x y z
N MET A 1 36.58 54.13 -4.70
CA MET A 1 35.30 53.48 -4.34
C MET A 1 35.13 52.31 -5.28
N ALA A 2 35.41 51.09 -4.80
CA ALA A 2 35.31 49.86 -5.60
C ALA A 2 34.09 49.08 -5.11
N ALA A 3 33.10 48.91 -5.98
CA ALA A 3 31.91 48.12 -5.72
C ALA A 3 32.27 46.63 -5.87
N GLY A 4 32.41 45.94 -4.74
CA GLY A 4 32.58 44.49 -4.70
C GLY A 4 31.23 43.81 -4.97
N LEU A 5 31.13 43.14 -6.12
CA LEU A 5 30.03 42.23 -6.46
C LEU A 5 30.08 41.03 -5.50
N LEU A 6 29.19 41.02 -4.51
CA LEU A 6 28.87 39.84 -3.70
C LEU A 6 28.10 38.86 -4.59
N SER A 7 28.82 37.92 -5.19
CA SER A 7 28.24 36.72 -5.80
C SER A 7 27.65 35.86 -4.68
N ALA A 8 26.35 36.02 -4.43
CA ALA A 8 25.56 35.06 -3.68
C ALA A 8 25.49 33.76 -4.50
N ALA A 9 26.43 32.85 -4.24
CA ALA A 9 26.29 31.47 -4.67
C ALA A 9 25.04 30.91 -3.99
N LEU A 10 23.95 30.78 -4.75
CA LEU A 10 22.85 29.94 -4.34
C LEU A 10 23.45 28.57 -4.02
N ALA A 11 23.36 28.14 -2.77
CA ALA A 11 23.56 26.76 -2.38
C ALA A 11 22.47 25.94 -3.09
N GLY A 12 22.74 25.58 -4.35
CA GLY A 12 21.96 24.59 -5.06
C GLY A 12 22.10 23.29 -4.29
N CYS A 13 21.00 22.79 -3.73
CA CYS A 13 20.96 21.46 -3.15
C CYS A 13 21.54 20.48 -4.17
N GLY A 14 22.61 19.79 -3.77
CA GLY A 14 23.53 19.03 -4.62
C GLY A 14 22.98 17.73 -5.21
N CYS A 15 21.86 17.79 -5.93
CA CYS A 15 21.38 16.69 -6.79
C CYS A 15 21.64 17.05 -8.26
N GLY A 16 22.86 17.49 -8.58
CA GLY A 16 23.26 17.72 -9.97
C GLY A 16 23.48 16.37 -10.64
N THR A 17 22.59 15.99 -11.57
CA THR A 17 22.70 14.81 -12.46
C THR A 17 22.59 13.42 -11.84
N VAL A 18 22.16 13.28 -10.58
CA VAL A 18 22.05 11.97 -9.92
C VAL A 18 20.73 11.29 -10.30
N ASP A 19 20.79 10.05 -10.77
CA ASP A 19 19.63 9.16 -10.87
C ASP A 19 19.01 9.06 -9.47
N CYS A 20 17.77 9.57 -9.32
CA CYS A 20 17.00 9.36 -8.11
C CYS A 20 16.91 7.85 -7.81
N ASP A 21 16.77 7.48 -6.54
CA ASP A 21 16.43 6.09 -6.21
C ASP A 21 15.20 5.70 -7.05
N ALA A 22 15.26 4.52 -7.70
CA ALA A 22 14.17 4.02 -8.54
C ALA A 22 13.06 3.51 -7.63
N CYS A 23 12.27 4.44 -7.10
CA CYS A 23 11.24 4.12 -6.14
C CYS A 23 9.98 3.68 -6.85
N ASP A 24 9.45 2.53 -6.45
CA ASP A 24 8.09 2.17 -6.79
C ASP A 24 7.17 2.55 -5.62
N PRO A 25 6.50 3.72 -5.67
CA PRO A 25 5.58 4.12 -4.60
C PRO A 25 4.42 3.14 -4.42
N PHE A 26 4.24 2.19 -5.36
CA PHE A 26 3.20 1.17 -5.32
C PHE A 26 3.65 -0.18 -4.72
N ALA A 27 4.93 -0.35 -4.43
CA ALA A 27 5.46 -1.61 -3.89
C ALA A 27 6.21 -1.43 -2.57
N ASP A 28 6.96 -0.35 -2.47
CA ASP A 28 7.89 -0.14 -1.38
C ASP A 28 7.16 0.33 -0.11
N GLU A 29 6.16 1.19 -0.22
CA GLU A 29 5.49 1.82 0.95
C GLU A 29 4.21 1.11 1.41
N LEU A 30 3.84 -0.03 0.80
CA LEU A 30 2.47 -0.54 0.90
C LEU A 30 2.35 -1.94 1.50
N VAL A 31 1.19 -2.17 2.13
CA VAL A 31 0.70 -3.50 2.50
C VAL A 31 -0.38 -3.86 1.50
N LEU A 32 -0.01 -4.72 0.53
CA LEU A 32 -0.90 -5.13 -0.55
C LEU A 32 -1.69 -6.38 -0.15
N PHE A 33 -3.00 -6.33 -0.39
CA PHE A 33 -3.83 -7.52 -0.53
C PHE A 33 -4.21 -7.68 -1.99
N ARG A 34 -4.45 -8.92 -2.44
CA ARG A 34 -4.86 -9.22 -3.81
C ARG A 34 -5.97 -10.25 -3.78
N LEU A 35 -7.12 -9.95 -4.38
CA LEU A 35 -8.16 -10.96 -4.58
C LEU A 35 -7.72 -11.87 -5.73
N ASP A 36 -7.56 -13.15 -5.45
CA ASP A 36 -7.22 -14.16 -6.46
C ASP A 36 -8.30 -14.15 -7.56
N ALA A 37 -7.90 -14.08 -8.82
CA ALA A 37 -8.81 -14.09 -9.96
C ALA A 37 -8.90 -15.48 -10.63
N ASP A 38 -8.14 -16.49 -10.17
CA ASP A 38 -8.18 -17.84 -10.72
C ASP A 38 -9.43 -18.59 -10.27
N THR A 39 -10.54 -18.32 -10.96
CA THR A 39 -11.83 -18.97 -10.71
C THR A 39 -11.81 -20.51 -10.83
N LEU A 40 -10.75 -21.12 -11.38
CA LEU A 40 -10.60 -22.58 -11.43
C LEU A 40 -10.07 -23.15 -10.10
N ARG A 41 -9.46 -22.32 -9.24
CA ARG A 41 -8.79 -22.70 -7.99
C ARG A 41 -9.28 -21.93 -6.76
N ASN A 42 -10.58 -21.60 -6.71
CA ASN A 42 -11.22 -20.76 -5.68
C ASN A 42 -10.90 -19.26 -5.75
N GLY A 43 -10.54 -18.74 -6.92
CA GLY A 43 -10.51 -17.30 -7.16
C GLY A 43 -11.90 -16.66 -7.24
N PHE A 44 -11.92 -15.35 -7.12
CA PHE A 44 -13.06 -14.47 -7.27
C PHE A 44 -13.38 -14.19 -8.74
N ARG A 45 -14.67 -14.09 -9.04
CA ARG A 45 -15.17 -13.62 -10.33
C ARG A 45 -14.99 -12.11 -10.44
N GLN A 46 -14.89 -11.60 -11.66
CA GLN A 46 -14.75 -10.15 -11.89
C GLN A 46 -15.82 -9.32 -11.18
N ALA A 47 -17.09 -9.74 -11.22
CA ALA A 47 -18.17 -9.02 -10.54
C ALA A 47 -17.99 -9.03 -9.01
N GLU A 48 -17.51 -10.15 -8.45
CA GLU A 48 -17.23 -10.28 -7.01
C GLU A 48 -16.10 -9.32 -6.62
N VAL A 49 -14.99 -9.34 -7.35
CA VAL A 49 -13.88 -8.39 -7.19
C VAL A 49 -14.38 -6.95 -7.27
N ALA A 50 -15.21 -6.61 -8.28
CA ALA A 50 -15.75 -5.27 -8.47
C ALA A 50 -16.64 -4.78 -7.30
N SER A 51 -17.19 -5.70 -6.52
CA SER A 51 -18.01 -5.39 -5.35
C SER A 51 -17.21 -5.14 -4.07
N ALA A 52 -15.91 -5.44 -4.08
CA ALA A 52 -15.07 -5.40 -2.90
C ALA A 52 -14.88 -3.98 -2.34
N TYR A 53 -14.79 -3.89 -1.03
CA TYR A 53 -14.48 -2.65 -0.31
C TYR A 53 -13.79 -2.95 1.02
N VAL A 54 -13.20 -1.93 1.64
CA VAL A 54 -12.57 -2.06 2.96
C VAL A 54 -13.23 -1.16 3.97
N VAL A 55 -13.43 -1.68 5.17
CA VAL A 55 -13.89 -0.92 6.33
C VAL A 55 -12.73 -0.83 7.32
N ARG A 56 -12.41 0.38 7.76
CA ARG A 56 -11.44 0.64 8.83
C ARG A 56 -12.18 0.74 10.16
N TYR A 57 -11.65 0.09 11.19
CA TYR A 57 -12.18 0.06 12.55
C TYR A 57 -11.19 0.67 13.53
N ALA A 58 -11.73 1.35 14.54
CA ALA A 58 -10.95 1.93 15.63
C ALA A 58 -10.29 0.88 16.53
N ASN A 59 -10.97 -0.27 16.67
CA ASN A 59 -10.64 -1.31 17.63
C ASN A 59 -10.42 -2.65 16.91
N PRO A 60 -9.63 -3.57 17.49
CA PRO A 60 -9.35 -4.89 16.90
C PRO A 60 -10.51 -5.89 16.95
N ASP A 61 -11.61 -5.55 17.63
CA ASP A 61 -12.83 -6.35 17.72
C ASP A 61 -13.85 -6.04 16.60
N PHE A 62 -13.52 -5.12 15.69
CA PHE A 62 -14.37 -4.72 14.56
C PHE A 62 -15.73 -4.15 14.96
N THR A 63 -15.86 -3.54 16.16
CA THR A 63 -17.15 -3.01 16.65
C THR A 63 -17.41 -1.55 16.27
N GLN A 64 -16.36 -0.76 16.07
CA GLN A 64 -16.46 0.69 15.81
C GLN A 64 -15.92 1.04 14.41
N PRO A 65 -16.75 0.96 13.35
CA PRO A 65 -16.33 1.37 12.02
C PRO A 65 -16.05 2.88 12.00
N ARG A 66 -14.96 3.27 11.36
CA ARG A 66 -14.58 4.67 11.15
C ARG A 66 -14.90 5.10 9.73
N ASP A 67 -14.32 4.41 8.77
CA ASP A 67 -14.39 4.80 7.35
C ASP A 67 -14.54 3.57 6.47
N THR A 68 -15.23 3.75 5.34
CA THR A 68 -15.35 2.74 4.31
C THR A 68 -14.71 3.25 3.02
N ILE A 69 -13.75 2.49 2.51
CA ILE A 69 -12.98 2.82 1.32
C ILE A 69 -13.40 1.87 0.21
N ARG A 70 -13.80 2.46 -0.93
CA ARG A 70 -14.02 1.72 -2.17
C ARG A 70 -12.94 2.14 -3.14
N GLN A 71 -12.14 1.18 -3.59
CA GLN A 71 -11.18 1.46 -4.65
C GLN A 71 -11.93 1.62 -5.97
N LYS A 72 -11.69 2.75 -6.66
CA LYS A 72 -12.06 2.84 -8.07
C LYS A 72 -11.02 2.05 -8.86
N PHE A 73 -11.46 0.99 -9.54
CA PHE A 73 -10.61 0.22 -10.45
C PHE A 73 -10.06 1.16 -11.53
N GLN A 74 -8.79 1.56 -11.38
CA GLN A 74 -8.06 2.19 -12.48
C GLN A 74 -7.45 1.07 -13.31
N ASN A 75 -7.88 0.93 -14.56
CA ASN A 75 -7.21 0.05 -15.52
C ASN A 75 -5.85 0.66 -15.85
N ILE A 76 -4.81 0.29 -15.09
CA ILE A 76 -3.46 0.86 -15.26
C ILE A 76 -2.70 0.26 -16.46
N TYR A 77 -3.27 -0.74 -17.14
CA TYR A 77 -2.69 -1.34 -18.35
C TYR A 77 -3.73 -1.39 -19.49
N GLN A 78 -3.59 -0.48 -20.47
CA GLN A 78 -4.30 -0.55 -21.74
C GLN A 78 -3.49 -1.41 -22.72
N GLY A 79 -3.73 -2.72 -22.72
CA GLY A 79 -3.16 -3.66 -23.69
C GLY A 79 -3.84 -5.03 -23.59
N PHE A 80 -3.71 -5.87 -24.63
CA PHE A 80 -4.18 -7.27 -24.64
C PHE A 80 -3.30 -8.19 -23.77
N GLY A 81 -2.83 -7.70 -22.63
CA GLY A 81 -2.03 -8.42 -21.65
C GLY A 81 -2.85 -8.67 -20.40
N TYR A 82 -2.76 -9.88 -19.87
CA TYR A 82 -3.34 -10.37 -18.61
C TYR A 82 -3.76 -9.25 -17.65
N SER A 83 -5.06 -9.15 -17.42
CA SER A 83 -5.64 -8.17 -16.52
C SER A 83 -5.19 -8.48 -15.09
N ASN A 84 -4.14 -7.81 -14.61
CA ASN A 84 -3.87 -7.70 -13.18
C ASN A 84 -5.03 -6.91 -12.56
N ARG A 85 -6.13 -7.63 -12.27
CA ARG A 85 -7.32 -7.14 -11.55
C ARG A 85 -7.14 -7.39 -10.06
N ASP A 86 -5.93 -7.14 -9.60
CA ASP A 86 -5.64 -7.08 -8.19
C ASP A 86 -6.46 -5.92 -7.64
N VAL A 87 -7.37 -6.20 -6.69
CA VAL A 87 -7.75 -5.17 -5.72
C VAL A 87 -6.50 -4.97 -4.89
N VAL A 88 -5.54 -4.21 -5.43
CA VAL A 88 -4.42 -3.71 -4.65
C VAL A 88 -5.04 -2.77 -3.65
N LEU A 89 -5.31 -3.28 -2.46
CA LEU A 89 -5.58 -2.44 -1.32
C LEU A 89 -4.30 -1.69 -1.00
N ASN A 90 -4.10 -0.64 -1.79
CA ASN A 90 -3.25 0.45 -1.49
C ASN A 90 -3.83 1.04 -0.22
N LEU A 91 -3.33 0.57 0.92
CA LEU A 91 -3.22 1.42 2.09
C LEU A 91 -2.22 2.53 1.71
N LEU A 92 -2.60 3.38 0.74
CA LEU A 92 -1.94 4.60 0.22
C LEU A 92 -1.94 5.67 1.31
N PHE A 93 -1.44 5.26 2.44
CA PHE A 93 -1.68 5.85 3.75
C PHE A 93 -0.35 6.01 4.49
N ALA A 94 0.73 5.49 3.93
CA ALA A 94 2.09 5.76 4.33
C ALA A 94 2.87 6.42 3.18
N GLY A 95 2.25 7.35 2.42
CA GLY A 95 3.01 8.17 1.46
C GLY A 95 4.09 9.01 2.15
N LYS A 96 4.02 9.13 3.49
CA LYS A 96 5.09 9.58 4.38
C LYS A 96 4.98 8.87 5.74
N ILE A 97 6.11 8.70 6.42
CA ILE A 97 6.22 8.19 7.82
C ILE A 97 5.21 8.88 8.76
N SER A 98 4.85 10.14 8.51
CA SER A 98 3.92 10.92 9.33
C SER A 98 2.46 10.48 9.26
N THR A 99 2.02 9.84 8.17
CA THR A 99 0.63 9.38 8.03
C THR A 99 0.46 7.93 8.50
N ALA A 100 1.52 7.12 8.48
CA ALA A 100 1.51 5.71 8.92
C ALA A 100 0.96 5.53 10.35
N ALA A 101 1.23 6.48 11.25
CA ALA A 101 0.75 6.45 12.63
C ALA A 101 -0.79 6.42 12.76
N GLN A 102 -1.54 6.92 11.77
CA GLN A 102 -3.01 6.87 11.78
C GLN A 102 -3.57 5.48 11.41
N PHE A 103 -2.70 4.60 10.90
CA PHE A 103 -3.06 3.27 10.39
C PHE A 103 -2.56 2.17 11.34
N LEU A 104 -1.43 2.41 12.00
CA LEU A 104 -0.88 1.61 13.08
C LEU A 104 -1.78 1.74 14.32
N GLY A 105 -2.60 0.73 14.57
CA GLY A 105 -3.59 0.73 15.67
C GLY A 105 -5.05 0.63 15.22
N SER A 106 -5.31 0.70 13.91
CA SER A 106 -6.62 0.36 13.34
C SER A 106 -6.68 -1.12 12.94
N SER A 107 -7.88 -1.65 12.79
CA SER A 107 -8.13 -2.94 12.12
C SER A 107 -8.96 -2.74 10.86
N TYR A 108 -8.85 -3.66 9.91
CA TYR A 108 -9.45 -3.52 8.59
C TYR A 108 -10.23 -4.77 8.24
N ARG A 109 -11.40 -4.60 7.65
CA ARG A 109 -12.16 -5.71 7.07
C ARG A 109 -12.29 -5.50 5.58
N ILE A 110 -11.82 -6.47 4.81
CA ILE A 110 -12.02 -6.54 3.36
C ILE A 110 -13.31 -7.32 3.13
N VAL A 111 -14.32 -6.65 2.58
CA VAL A 111 -15.64 -7.24 2.36
C VAL A 111 -15.86 -7.43 0.86
N VAL A 112 -16.22 -8.65 0.47
CA VAL A 112 -16.57 -9.04 -0.90
C VAL A 112 -18.03 -9.53 -0.89
N PRO A 113 -19.01 -8.59 -0.95
CA PRO A 113 -20.40 -8.91 -0.64
C PRO A 113 -21.01 -9.90 -1.64
N LEU A 114 -20.69 -9.82 -2.93
CA LEU A 114 -21.22 -10.75 -3.93
C LEU A 114 -20.69 -12.18 -3.80
N ALA A 115 -19.56 -12.36 -3.11
CA ALA A 115 -19.02 -13.68 -2.80
C ALA A 115 -19.42 -14.17 -1.39
N ASN A 116 -20.12 -13.33 -0.60
CA ASN A 116 -20.36 -13.54 0.83
C ASN A 116 -19.07 -13.88 1.60
N ARG A 117 -18.04 -13.04 1.41
CA ARG A 117 -16.72 -13.20 2.03
C ARG A 117 -16.25 -11.94 2.73
N GLU A 118 -15.56 -12.17 3.84
CA GLU A 118 -14.92 -11.14 4.65
C GLU A 118 -13.51 -11.61 5.04
N PHE A 119 -12.57 -10.68 5.08
CA PHE A 119 -11.22 -10.91 5.57
C PHE A 119 -10.86 -9.86 6.61
N ASP A 120 -10.59 -10.33 7.82
CA ASP A 120 -10.22 -9.50 8.96
C ASP A 120 -8.70 -9.36 9.02
N VAL A 121 -8.24 -8.11 9.00
CA VAL A 121 -6.84 -7.72 9.11
C VAL A 121 -6.67 -6.93 10.41
N SER A 122 -5.93 -7.48 11.35
CA SER A 122 -5.70 -6.86 12.65
C SER A 122 -4.22 -6.86 13.04
N ASN A 123 -3.89 -6.08 14.08
CA ASN A 123 -2.55 -5.97 14.66
C ASN A 123 -1.47 -5.68 13.60
N LEU A 124 -1.77 -4.71 12.75
CA LEU A 124 -0.88 -4.29 11.68
C LEU A 124 0.37 -3.62 12.28
N GLU A 125 1.52 -4.25 12.07
CA GLU A 125 2.85 -3.75 12.39
C GLU A 125 3.58 -3.46 11.07
N ILE A 126 3.96 -2.21 10.90
CA ILE A 126 4.77 -1.75 9.76
C ILE A 126 6.01 -1.06 10.32
N SER A 127 7.17 -1.34 9.72
CA SER A 127 8.37 -0.55 9.93
C SER A 127 8.85 -0.04 8.58
N THR A 128 9.19 1.24 8.54
CA THR A 128 9.63 1.95 7.35
C THR A 128 11.08 2.39 7.53
N GLU A 129 11.88 2.25 6.48
CA GLU A 129 13.19 2.90 6.37
C GLU A 129 13.16 3.89 5.22
N GLU A 130 14.01 4.91 5.30
CA GLU A 130 14.18 5.90 4.24
C GLU A 130 15.45 5.54 3.45
N GLY A 131 15.38 5.63 2.12
CA GLY A 131 16.53 5.46 1.24
C GLY A 131 17.66 6.42 1.61
N THR A 132 18.89 6.08 1.21
CA THR A 132 20.06 6.92 1.48
C THR A 132 20.48 7.76 0.27
N GLY A 133 19.73 7.68 -0.84
CA GLY A 133 20.04 8.33 -2.11
C GLY A 133 19.60 9.80 -2.20
N CYS A 134 19.88 10.39 -3.35
CA CYS A 134 19.26 11.66 -3.73
C CYS A 134 17.78 11.41 -4.02
N CYS A 135 16.89 12.18 -3.40
CA CYS A 135 15.43 11.94 -3.40
C CYS A 135 15.08 10.58 -2.75
N PRO A 136 15.40 10.39 -1.46
CA PRO A 136 15.21 9.10 -0.81
C PRO A 136 13.73 8.77 -0.71
N CYS A 137 13.40 7.51 -0.95
CA CYS A 137 12.04 7.01 -0.78
C CYS A 137 11.92 6.16 0.47
N SER A 138 10.74 6.20 1.06
CA SER A 138 10.46 5.30 2.16
C SER A 138 10.14 3.91 1.60
N TYR A 139 10.48 2.88 2.36
CA TYR A 139 10.08 1.52 2.05
C TYR A 139 9.81 0.76 3.34
N ASN A 140 8.82 -0.12 3.30
CA ASN A 140 8.45 -0.97 4.41
C ASN A 140 9.45 -2.12 4.51
N THR A 141 10.26 -2.13 5.56
CA THR A 141 11.15 -3.25 5.87
C THR A 141 10.42 -4.38 6.60
N ARG A 142 9.37 -4.04 7.35
CA ARG A 142 8.54 -5.01 8.08
C ARG A 142 7.07 -4.82 7.77
N ARG A 143 6.36 -5.93 7.56
CA ARG A 143 4.90 -5.97 7.38
C ARG A 143 4.37 -7.23 8.05
N ARG A 144 3.80 -7.08 9.23
CA ARG A 144 3.22 -8.17 10.01
C ARG A 144 1.81 -7.82 10.43
N TYR A 145 0.93 -8.80 10.42
CA TYR A 145 -0.47 -8.63 10.80
C TYR A 145 -1.12 -9.99 10.98
N PHE A 146 -2.37 -10.00 11.42
CA PHE A 146 -3.20 -11.19 11.46
C PHE A 146 -4.24 -11.10 10.35
N LEU A 147 -4.32 -12.12 9.50
CA LEU A 147 -5.36 -12.31 8.50
C LEU A 147 -6.31 -13.41 8.97
N ASN A 148 -7.57 -13.09 9.25
CA ASN A 148 -8.55 -14.02 9.83
C ASN A 148 -7.97 -14.73 11.07
N SER A 149 -7.35 -13.97 11.97
CA SER A 149 -6.65 -14.47 13.17
C SER A 149 -5.43 -15.36 12.90
N ARG A 150 -4.94 -15.47 11.67
CA ARG A 150 -3.70 -16.18 11.33
C ARG A 150 -2.55 -15.18 11.14
N PRO A 151 -1.40 -15.35 11.80
CA PRO A 151 -0.28 -14.44 11.61
C PRO A 151 0.26 -14.53 10.19
N VAL A 152 0.51 -13.37 9.58
CA VAL A 152 1.15 -13.21 8.27
C VAL A 152 2.40 -12.35 8.48
N THR A 153 3.51 -12.81 7.91
CA THR A 153 4.77 -12.06 7.85
C THR A 153 5.13 -11.87 6.38
N ALA A 154 5.16 -10.62 5.94
CA ALA A 154 5.45 -10.21 4.57
C ALA A 154 6.60 -9.18 4.57
N ASP A 155 7.63 -9.45 5.36
CA ASP A 155 8.82 -8.59 5.50
C ASP A 155 9.60 -8.50 4.16
N GLY A 156 10.31 -7.39 3.94
CA GLY A 156 11.05 -7.09 2.70
C GLY A 156 10.21 -6.46 1.59
N THR A 157 10.84 -6.18 0.44
CA THR A 157 10.29 -5.38 -0.68
C THR A 157 9.45 -6.18 -1.68
N SER A 158 8.86 -7.31 -1.27
CA SER A 158 8.08 -8.14 -2.21
C SER A 158 6.83 -7.42 -2.73
N TYR A 159 6.74 -7.32 -4.06
CA TYR A 159 5.59 -6.85 -4.85
C TYR A 159 4.37 -7.78 -4.79
N SER A 160 4.53 -9.00 -4.26
CA SER A 160 3.52 -10.04 -4.43
C SER A 160 2.23 -9.79 -3.66
N GLY A 161 2.28 -8.99 -2.57
CA GLY A 161 1.17 -8.82 -1.64
C GLY A 161 0.69 -10.14 -1.02
N THR A 162 -0.39 -10.08 -0.27
CA THR A 162 -1.07 -11.26 0.28
C THR A 162 -2.30 -11.59 -0.53
N VAL A 163 -2.30 -12.80 -1.09
CA VAL A 163 -3.39 -13.30 -1.93
C VAL A 163 -4.54 -13.79 -1.05
N LEU A 164 -5.73 -13.35 -1.38
CA LEU A 164 -6.99 -13.69 -0.74
C LEU A 164 -7.80 -14.53 -1.72
N SER A 165 -8.18 -15.73 -1.32
CA SER A 165 -9.03 -16.63 -2.09
C SER A 165 -10.44 -16.71 -1.49
N ARG A 166 -11.40 -17.14 -2.31
CA ARG A 166 -12.79 -17.38 -1.90
C ARG A 166 -12.91 -18.56 -0.93
#